data_AF-A0A7S2D828-F1
#
_entry.id   AF-A0A7S2D828-F1
#
_cell.length_a   1.000
_cell.length_b   1.000
_cell.length_c   1.000
_cell.angle_alpha   90.00
_cell.angle_beta   90.00
_cell.angle_gamma   90.00
#
_symmetry.space_group_name_H-M   'P 1'
#
loop_
_entity.id
_entity.type
_entity.pdbx_description
1 polymer ?
#
loop_
_entity_poly.entity_id
_entity_poly.type
_entity_poly.pdbx_seq_one_letter_code
_entity_poly.pdbx_strand_id
1 'polypeptide(L)'
;MRFLFFPDSTICTLFPLSPQCSSDAVMGCTIVSATNYDSTATVDTTPTSCIIIGCMVNGANDYNPEATVSNGCYGGCNWQTALNYDSAASWFAGGCRFDITDCMDSRATNYN
;
A
#
# COMPACT_ATOMS: atom_id res chain seq x y z
N MET A 1 -0.66 -6.50 21.28
CA MET A 1 -1.56 -7.51 21.88
C MET A 1 -1.03 -8.89 21.48
N ARG A 2 -0.73 -9.79 22.43
CA ARG A 2 -0.19 -11.14 22.14
C ARG A 2 -1.31 -12.15 22.41
N PHE A 3 -1.76 -12.89 21.42
CA PHE A 3 -2.78 -13.94 21.61
C PHE A 3 -2.11 -15.22 22.13
N LEU A 4 -2.78 -15.93 23.03
CA LEU A 4 -2.36 -17.24 23.52
C LEU A 4 -3.35 -18.28 22.98
N PHE A 5 -2.85 -19.24 22.19
CA PHE A 5 -3.64 -20.39 21.74
C PHE A 5 -3.66 -21.43 22.86
N PHE A 6 -4.85 -21.73 23.37
CA PHE A 6 -5.08 -22.82 24.31
C PHE A 6 -5.54 -24.08 23.54
N PRO A 7 -5.31 -25.28 24.09
CA PRO A 7 -5.60 -26.55 23.41
C PRO A 7 -7.08 -26.81 23.10
N ASP A 8 -8.00 -25.91 23.48
CA ASP A 8 -9.46 -26.07 23.36
C ASP A 8 -10.11 -25.14 22.30
N SER A 9 -9.34 -24.71 21.30
CA SER A 9 -9.77 -23.76 20.23
C SER A 9 -10.20 -22.38 20.72
N THR A 10 -10.11 -22.09 22.01
CA THR A 10 -10.47 -20.80 22.61
C THR A 10 -9.40 -19.74 22.32
N ILE A 11 -9.78 -18.65 21.66
CA ILE A 11 -8.91 -17.49 21.43
C ILE A 11 -9.12 -16.48 22.56
N CYS A 12 -8.06 -16.20 23.31
CA CYS A 12 -8.09 -15.26 24.43
C CYS A 12 -7.23 -14.04 24.13
N THR A 13 -7.82 -12.84 24.26
CA THR A 13 -7.06 -11.59 24.16
C THR A 13 -6.45 -11.25 25.52
N LEU A 14 -5.16 -10.89 25.56
CA LEU A 14 -4.50 -10.44 26.80
C LEU A 14 -4.88 -8.99 27.14
N PHE A 15 -6.10 -8.77 27.62
CA PHE A 15 -6.45 -7.52 28.30
C PHE A 15 -5.95 -7.60 29.76
N PRO A 16 -5.27 -6.57 30.30
CA PRO A 16 -4.57 -6.66 31.60
C PRO A 16 -5.47 -6.93 32.82
N LEU A 17 -6.80 -6.95 32.66
CA LEU A 17 -7.76 -7.08 33.76
C LEU A 17 -8.80 -8.20 33.60
N SER A 18 -8.85 -8.90 32.45
CA SER A 18 -9.55 -10.19 32.30
C SER A 18 -9.33 -10.76 30.89
N PRO A 19 -8.94 -12.04 30.73
CA PRO A 19 -8.94 -12.67 29.43
C PRO A 19 -10.39 -12.88 28.99
N GLN A 20 -10.86 -12.06 28.06
CA GLN A 20 -12.11 -12.33 27.34
C GLN A 20 -11.79 -13.43 26.33
N CYS A 21 -12.19 -14.65 26.67
CA CYS A 21 -12.03 -15.83 25.85
C CYS A 21 -13.35 -16.09 25.13
N SER A 22 -13.35 -16.04 23.80
CA SER A 22 -14.52 -16.35 22.98
C SER A 22 -14.28 -17.65 22.22
N SER A 23 -15.20 -18.61 22.38
CA SER A 23 -15.23 -19.85 21.59
C SER A 23 -15.71 -19.63 20.16
N ASP A 24 -16.33 -18.48 19.88
CA ASP A 24 -16.92 -18.13 18.58
C ASP A 24 -16.03 -17.15 17.79
N ALA A 25 -14.76 -17.03 18.19
CA ALA A 25 -13.81 -16.18 17.49
C ALA A 25 -13.47 -16.80 16.13
N VAL A 26 -13.90 -16.15 15.05
CA VAL A 26 -13.55 -16.51 13.67
C VAL A 26 -12.38 -15.64 13.26
N MET A 27 -11.24 -16.28 12.97
CA MET A 27 -10.03 -15.57 12.50
C MET A 27 -10.18 -15.18 11.03
N GLY A 28 -9.88 -13.93 10.73
CA GLY A 28 -9.84 -13.42 9.36
C GLY A 28 -9.73 -11.90 9.35
N CYS A 29 -9.66 -11.32 8.15
CA CYS A 29 -9.52 -9.88 8.04
C CYS A 29 -10.84 -9.17 8.35
N THR A 30 -10.85 -8.31 9.37
CA THR A 30 -12.02 -7.51 9.76
C THR A 30 -12.06 -6.12 9.11
N ILE A 31 -11.03 -5.76 8.34
CA ILE A 31 -10.91 -4.46 7.67
C ILE A 31 -11.69 -4.50 6.34
N VAL A 32 -12.79 -3.75 6.27
CA VAL A 32 -13.70 -3.70 5.10
C VAL A 32 -13.04 -3.23 3.80
N SER A 33 -11.95 -2.46 3.89
CA SER A 33 -11.21 -1.97 2.72
C SER A 33 -10.13 -2.96 2.24
N ALA A 34 -9.90 -4.06 2.95
CA ALA A 34 -8.94 -5.07 2.54
C ALA A 34 -9.50 -5.99 1.44
N THR A 35 -8.62 -6.43 0.56
CA THR A 35 -8.94 -7.31 -0.58
C THR A 35 -9.46 -8.68 -0.13
N ASN A 36 -9.04 -9.12 1.05
CA ASN A 36 -9.45 -10.38 1.68
C ASN A 36 -10.33 -10.16 2.92
N TYR A 37 -11.09 -9.06 2.95
CA TYR A 37 -12.10 -8.83 3.98
C TYR A 37 -13.03 -10.05 4.11
N ASP A 38 -13.22 -10.51 5.35
CA ASP A 38 -14.15 -11.59 5.68
C ASP A 38 -15.21 -11.03 6.65
N SER A 39 -16.45 -10.95 6.17
CA SER A 39 -17.58 -10.46 6.97
C SER A 39 -17.95 -11.38 8.15
N THR A 40 -17.46 -12.61 8.15
CA THR A 40 -17.66 -13.57 9.25
C THR A 40 -16.55 -13.49 10.29
N ALA A 41 -15.42 -12.87 9.97
CA ALA A 41 -14.32 -12.69 10.90
C ALA A 41 -14.71 -11.73 12.02
N THR A 42 -14.45 -12.16 13.25
CA THR A 42 -14.67 -11.35 14.46
C THR A 42 -13.36 -10.89 15.08
N VAL A 43 -12.23 -11.51 14.69
CA VAL A 43 -10.89 -11.21 15.19
C VAL A 43 -9.87 -11.25 14.05
N ASP A 44 -9.08 -10.19 13.90
CA ASP A 44 -7.94 -10.17 12.97
C ASP A 44 -6.72 -10.90 13.56
N THR A 45 -5.89 -11.47 12.69
CA THR A 45 -4.66 -12.15 13.10
C THR A 45 -3.57 -11.15 13.49
N THR A 46 -2.56 -11.59 14.24
CA THR A 46 -1.34 -10.79 14.47
C THR A 46 -0.11 -11.55 13.96
N PRO A 47 0.66 -11.00 13.00
CA PRO A 47 0.41 -9.75 12.26
C PRO A 47 -0.90 -9.82 11.44
N THR A 48 -1.45 -8.64 11.07
CA THR A 48 -2.75 -8.54 10.37
C THR A 48 -2.78 -9.44 9.15
N SER A 49 -3.87 -10.19 9.00
CA SER A 49 -4.10 -11.01 7.81
C SER A 49 -4.60 -10.17 6.63
N CYS A 50 -4.99 -8.92 6.89
CA CYS A 50 -5.59 -8.05 5.92
C CYS A 50 -4.61 -7.64 4.80
N ILE A 51 -5.05 -7.87 3.57
CA ILE A 51 -4.36 -7.50 2.33
C ILE A 51 -4.91 -6.16 1.87
N ILE A 52 -4.23 -5.09 2.28
CA ILE A 52 -4.52 -3.74 1.81
C ILE A 52 -3.55 -3.46 0.66
N ILE A 53 -4.10 -3.23 -0.52
CA ILE A 53 -3.31 -2.91 -1.70
C ILE A 53 -3.10 -1.40 -1.78
N GLY A 54 -1.87 -0.99 -2.04
CA GLY A 54 -1.55 0.39 -2.40
C GLY A 54 -0.06 0.60 -2.54
N CYS A 55 0.32 1.80 -2.94
CA CYS A 55 1.72 2.16 -3.03
C CYS A 55 2.25 2.69 -1.69
N MET A 56 3.40 2.19 -1.24
CA MET A 56 4.05 2.68 0.00
C MET A 56 5.02 3.86 -0.25
N VAL A 57 5.16 4.31 -1.51
CA VAL A 57 6.03 5.43 -1.88
C VAL A 57 5.28 6.75 -1.69
N ASN A 58 5.78 7.59 -0.80
CA ASN A 58 5.24 8.92 -0.57
C ASN A 58 5.32 9.75 -1.87
N GLY A 59 4.20 10.33 -2.29
CA GLY A 59 4.10 11.07 -3.55
C GLY A 59 3.65 10.24 -4.75
N ALA A 60 3.33 8.95 -4.57
CA ALA A 60 2.61 8.19 -5.58
C ALA A 60 1.12 8.55 -5.61
N ASN A 61 0.50 8.50 -6.80
CA ASN A 61 -0.93 8.73 -6.99
C ASN A 61 -1.79 7.77 -6.16
N ASP A 62 -1.37 6.51 -6.07
CA ASP A 62 -2.04 5.46 -5.31
C ASP A 62 -1.36 5.22 -3.94
N TYR A 63 -0.78 6.27 -3.35
CA TYR A 63 -0.12 6.17 -2.05
C TYR A 63 -1.13 5.77 -0.97
N ASN A 64 -0.86 4.65 -0.30
CA ASN A 64 -1.62 4.18 0.84
C ASN A 64 -0.64 3.78 1.97
N PRO A 65 -0.56 4.54 3.07
CA PRO A 65 0.32 4.22 4.20
C PRO A 65 -0.09 2.94 4.94
N GLU A 66 -1.34 2.48 4.78
CA GLU A 66 -1.87 1.26 5.39
C GLU A 66 -1.73 0.04 4.47
N ALA A 67 -1.15 0.19 3.27
CA ALA A 67 -0.90 -0.93 2.38
C ALA A 67 -0.07 -2.00 3.08
N THR A 68 -0.47 -3.26 2.95
CA THR A 68 0.31 -4.43 3.41
C THR A 68 0.97 -5.14 2.23
N VAL A 69 0.47 -4.91 1.01
CA VAL A 69 1.03 -5.40 -0.24
C VAL A 69 1.24 -4.24 -1.22
N SER A 70 2.49 -4.04 -1.63
CA SER A 70 2.84 -3.07 -2.67
C SER A 70 2.50 -3.65 -4.05
N ASN A 71 1.42 -3.18 -4.67
CA ASN A 71 0.98 -3.61 -6.01
C ASN A 71 0.64 -2.44 -6.94
N GLY A 72 1.19 -1.24 -6.67
CA GLY A 72 0.82 -0.03 -7.42
C GLY A 72 1.92 1.01 -7.55
N CYS A 73 3.15 0.71 -7.13
CA CYS A 73 4.26 1.66 -7.25
C CYS A 73 4.96 1.54 -8.61
N TYR A 74 4.24 1.79 -9.70
CA TYR A 74 4.85 1.88 -11.02
C TYR A 74 5.62 3.19 -11.13
N GLY A 75 6.94 3.09 -11.06
CA GLY A 75 7.83 4.22 -11.23
C GLY A 75 8.04 4.54 -12.70
N GLY A 76 7.86 5.79 -13.09
CA GLY A 76 8.06 6.22 -14.47
C GLY A 76 8.02 7.74 -14.62
N CYS A 77 7.83 8.20 -15.84
CA CYS A 77 7.68 9.63 -16.12
C CYS A 77 6.20 10.01 -16.14
N ASN A 78 5.72 10.67 -15.08
CA ASN A 78 4.32 11.12 -15.00
C ASN A 78 4.10 12.56 -15.52
N TRP A 79 5.11 13.16 -16.15
CA TRP A 79 5.01 14.50 -16.74
C TRP A 79 4.46 14.44 -18.16
N GLN A 80 3.26 15.00 -18.38
CA GLN A 80 2.55 14.97 -19.67
C GLN A 80 3.34 15.58 -20.84
N THR A 81 4.30 16.45 -20.55
CA THR A 81 5.15 17.11 -21.57
C THR A 81 6.41 16.31 -21.91
N ALA A 82 6.65 15.16 -21.26
CA ALA A 82 7.78 14.31 -21.57
C ALA A 82 7.50 13.40 -22.78
N LEU A 83 8.54 13.16 -23.57
CA LEU A 83 8.55 12.24 -24.71
C LEU A 83 8.26 10.79 -24.30
N ASN A 84 8.61 10.41 -23.07
CA ASN A 84 8.34 9.09 -22.50
C ASN A 84 7.32 9.18 -21.36
N TYR A 85 6.36 10.12 -21.45
CA TYR A 85 5.22 10.17 -20.54
C TYR A 85 4.53 8.81 -20.47
N ASP A 86 4.35 8.33 -19.25
CA ASP A 86 3.64 7.10 -18.94
C ASP A 86 2.47 7.45 -18.00
N SER A 87 1.25 7.35 -18.50
CA SER A 87 0.03 7.58 -17.71
C SER A 87 -0.20 6.52 -16.64
N ALA A 88 0.47 5.36 -16.73
CA ALA A 88 0.44 4.32 -15.71
C ALA A 88 1.51 4.55 -14.61
N ALA A 89 2.43 5.49 -14.79
CA ALA A 89 3.40 5.85 -13.76
C ALA A 89 2.68 6.52 -12.59
N SER A 90 2.66 5.83 -11.44
CA SER A 90 2.04 6.35 -10.23
C SER A 90 2.95 7.34 -9.50
N TRP A 91 4.27 7.31 -9.74
CA TRP A 91 5.21 8.28 -9.15
C TRP A 91 6.40 8.56 -10.08
N PHE A 92 7.05 9.71 -9.87
CA PHE A 92 8.23 10.11 -10.65
C PHE A 92 9.47 9.34 -10.20
N ALA A 93 9.89 8.36 -11.00
CA ALA A 93 11.10 7.56 -10.75
C ALA A 93 12.36 8.08 -11.46
N GLY A 94 12.32 9.31 -11.98
CA GLY A 94 13.37 9.85 -12.84
C GLY A 94 13.26 9.36 -14.28
N GLY A 95 14.18 9.83 -15.13
CA GLY A 95 14.28 9.38 -16.52
C GLY A 95 13.26 9.99 -17.49
N CYS A 96 12.50 11.02 -17.09
CA CYS A 96 11.71 11.82 -18.04
C CYS A 96 12.64 12.42 -19.10
N ARG A 97 12.32 12.17 -20.37
CA ARG A 97 12.96 12.75 -21.54
C ARG A 97 12.06 13.84 -22.05
N PHE A 98 12.60 15.03 -22.20
CA PHE A 98 11.88 16.15 -22.81
C PHE A 98 12.45 16.40 -24.18
N ASP A 99 11.57 16.73 -25.12
CA ASP A 99 12.03 17.39 -26.33
C ASP A 99 12.37 18.82 -25.92
N ILE A 100 13.66 19.09 -25.78
CA ILE A 100 14.14 20.46 -25.65
C ILE A 100 14.36 20.89 -27.10
N THR A 101 13.29 21.23 -27.80
CA THR A 101 13.43 22.10 -28.97
C THR A 101 13.36 23.51 -28.43
N ASP A 102 14.33 24.36 -28.75
CA ASP A 102 14.44 25.76 -28.29
C ASP A 102 14.89 25.93 -26.83
N CYS A 103 16.07 25.39 -26.47
CA CYS A 103 16.70 25.73 -25.19
C CYS A 103 17.04 27.22 -25.18
N MET A 104 16.70 27.97 -24.11
CA MET A 104 17.08 29.41 -24.00
C MET A 104 18.53 29.63 -23.56
N ASP A 105 19.30 28.57 -23.26
CA ASP A 105 20.74 28.67 -22.98
C ASP A 105 21.50 28.75 -24.31
N SER A 106 22.10 29.91 -24.59
CA SER A 106 22.88 30.19 -25.81
C SER A 106 24.09 29.28 -26.03
N ARG A 107 24.41 28.41 -25.06
CA ARG A 107 25.51 27.44 -25.13
C ARG A 107 25.01 26.01 -25.38
N ALA A 108 23.71 25.78 -25.41
CA ALA A 108 23.16 24.46 -25.70
C ALA A 108 23.17 24.17 -27.21
N THR A 109 23.41 22.92 -27.60
CA THR A 109 23.47 22.49 -29.02
C THR A 109 22.14 22.58 -29.76
N ASN A 110 21.05 22.78 -29.01
CA ASN A 110 19.67 22.94 -29.44
C ASN A 110 19.10 24.33 -29.07
N TYR A 111 19.97 25.34 -28.92
CA TYR A 111 19.57 26.75 -28.80
C TYR A 111 19.04 27.26 -30.14
N ASN A 112 17.87 27.90 -30.12
CA ASN A 112 17.24 28.56 -31.26
C ASN A 112 16.62 29.89 -30.79
#